data_AF-A0A2S9MRW8-F1
#
_entry.id   AF-A0A2S9MRW8-F1
#
_cell.length_a   1.000
_cell.length_b   1.000
_cell.length_c   1.000
_cell.angle_alpha   90.00
_cell.angle_beta   90.00
_cell.angle_gamma   90.00
#
_symmetry.space_group_name_H-M   'P 1'
#
loop_
_entity.id
_entity.type
_entity.pdbx_description
1 polymer ?
#
loop_
_entity_poly.entity_id
_entity_poly.type
_entity_poly.pdbx_seq_one_letter_code
_entity_poly.pdbx_strand_id
1 'polypeptide(L)' 'MRGYLEKYVRHNNFSNLTFDEAAEYLADLQQWKIPYRVDNHRYIAKMTCKGFVVDNVGPFD' A
#
# COMPACT_ATOMS: atom_id res chain seq x y z
N MET A 1 -4.84 4.87 8.21
CA MET A 1 -4.17 3.85 7.38
C MET A 1 -3.94 4.34 5.95
N ARG A 2 -4.99 4.63 5.17
CA ARG A 2 -4.87 5.20 3.81
C ARG A 2 -3.96 6.44 3.72
N GLY A 3 -4.11 7.40 4.65
CA GLY A 3 -3.25 8.59 4.69
C GLY A 3 -1.76 8.33 4.94
N TYR A 4 -1.37 7.20 5.55
CA TYR A 4 0.05 6.82 5.65
C TYR A 4 0.58 6.33 4.31
N LEU A 5 -0.23 5.54 3.58
CA LEU A 5 0.15 5.09 2.25
C LEU A 5 0.21 6.25 1.26
N GLU A 6 -0.73 7.20 1.31
CA GLU A 6 -0.67 8.42 0.50
C GLU A 6 0.62 9.21 0.74
N LYS A 7 1.06 9.35 2.00
CA LYS A 7 2.34 9.98 2.33
C LYS A 7 3.53 9.20 1.76
N TYR A 8 3.53 7.88 1.90
CA TYR A 8 4.57 7.01 1.34
C TYR A 8 4.64 7.13 -0.19
N VAL A 9 3.50 7.04 -0.88
CA VAL A 9 3.41 7.12 -2.35
C VAL A 9 3.90 8.48 -2.84
N ARG A 10 3.48 9.58 -2.21
CA ARG A 10 3.98 10.93 -2.53
C ARG A 10 5.48 11.09 -2.28
N HIS A 11 5.99 10.53 -1.18
CA HIS A 11 7.43 10.56 -0.87
C HIS A 11 8.26 9.80 -1.90
N ASN A 12 7.69 8.77 -2.54
CA ASN A 12 8.32 7.98 -3.59
C ASN A 12 8.01 8.49 -5.02
N ASN A 13 7.51 9.73 -5.16
CA ASN A 13 7.18 10.37 -6.44
C ASN A 13 6.15 9.62 -7.32
N PHE A 14 5.32 8.78 -6.71
CA PHE A 14 4.21 8.16 -7.42
C PHE A 14 3.00 9.10 -7.49
N SER A 15 2.42 9.24 -8.68
CA SER A 15 1.19 10.00 -8.94
C SER A 15 -0.02 9.07 -9.11
N ASN A 16 -1.24 9.63 -9.07
CA ASN A 16 -2.48 8.90 -9.41
C ASN A 16 -2.77 7.63 -8.58
N LEU A 17 -2.62 7.75 -7.26
CA LEU A 17 -2.96 6.67 -6.33
C LEU A 17 -4.45 6.37 -6.31
N THR A 18 -4.81 5.09 -6.50
CA THR A 18 -6.19 4.61 -6.34
C THR A 18 -6.26 3.36 -5.44
N PHE A 19 -7.37 3.24 -4.71
CA PHE A 19 -7.67 2.13 -3.81
C PHE A 19 -9.00 1.49 -4.23
N ASP A 20 -8.93 0.51 -5.12
CA ASP A 20 -10.08 -0.20 -5.67
C ASP A 20 -10.32 -1.56 -5.03
N GLU A 21 -9.42 -2.00 -4.14
CA GLU A 21 -9.54 -3.25 -3.39
C GLU A 21 -9.50 -2.99 -1.87
N ALA A 22 -10.11 -3.92 -1.12
CA ALA A 22 -10.12 -3.84 0.34
C ALA A 22 -8.75 -4.19 0.93
N ALA A 23 -8.36 -3.46 1.98
CA ALA A 23 -7.19 -3.83 2.76
C ALA A 23 -7.49 -5.06 3.64
N GLU A 24 -6.51 -5.94 3.77
CA GLU A 24 -6.58 -7.17 4.54
C GLU A 24 -5.64 -7.08 5.75
N TYR A 25 -6.09 -7.51 6.92
CA TYR A 25 -5.25 -7.59 8.10
C TYR A 25 -4.62 -8.98 8.23
N LEU A 26 -3.29 -9.03 8.20
CA LEU A 26 -2.50 -10.24 8.40
C LEU A 26 -2.16 -10.36 9.89
N ALA A 27 -3.02 -11.08 10.63
CA ALA A 27 -2.94 -11.18 12.09
C ALA A 27 -1.60 -11.74 12.59
N ASP A 28 -1.08 -12.78 11.93
CA ASP A 28 0.19 -13.43 12.31
C ASP A 28 1.39 -12.49 12.25
N LEU A 29 1.34 -11.51 11.35
CA LEU A 29 2.41 -10.53 11.12
C LEU A 29 2.14 -9.19 11.78
N GLN A 30 0.94 -9.00 12.35
CA GLN A 30 0.42 -7.72 12.86
C GLN A 30 0.57 -6.58 11.84
N GLN A 31 0.23 -6.88 10.58
CA GLN A 31 0.42 -6.00 9.43
C GLN A 31 -0.85 -5.92 8.58
N TRP A 32 -0.96 -4.81 7.85
CA TRP A 32 -1.99 -4.57 6.86
C TRP A 32 -1.42 -4.80 5.47
N LYS A 33 -2.06 -5.66 4.70
CA LYS A 33 -1.84 -5.80 3.27
C LYS A 33 -2.80 -4.85 2.56
N ILE A 34 -2.24 -3.89 1.83
CA ILE A 34 -2.99 -2.81 1.20
C ILE A 34 -2.71 -2.88 -0.30
N PRO A 35 -3.64 -3.45 -1.09
CA PRO A 35 -3.57 -3.35 -2.53
C PRO A 35 -3.87 -1.91 -2.95
N TYR A 36 -3.12 -1.41 -3.93
CA TYR A 36 -3.32 -0.09 -4.50
C TYR A 36 -2.83 -0.05 -5.94
N ARG A 37 -3.25 0.98 -6.68
CA ARG A 37 -2.80 1.22 -8.05
C ARG A 37 -2.13 2.58 -8.18
N VAL A 38 -1.07 2.63 -8.97
CA VAL A 38 -0.37 3.85 -9.38
C VAL A 38 -0.27 3.80 -10.90
N ASP A 39 -0.76 4.84 -11.57
CA ASP A 39 -0.77 4.92 -13.04
C ASP A 39 -1.31 3.63 -13.70
N ASN A 40 -2.37 3.07 -13.12
CA ASN A 40 -3.03 1.81 -13.52
C ASN A 40 -2.23 0.50 -13.30
N HIS A 41 -1.02 0.58 -12.75
CA HIS A 41 -0.22 -0.57 -12.34
C HIS A 41 -0.56 -1.00 -10.91
N ARG A 42 -0.71 -2.31 -10.68
CA ARG A 42 -1.12 -2.86 -9.38
C ARG A 42 0.08 -3.13 -8.47
N TYR A 43 -0.01 -2.66 -7.24
CA TYR A 43 0.96 -2.87 -6.17
C TYR A 43 0.27 -3.42 -4.92
N ILE A 44 1.05 -4.05 -4.06
CA ILE A 44 0.61 -4.48 -2.73
C ILE A 44 1.65 -4.00 -1.71
N ALA A 45 1.23 -3.07 -0.84
CA ALA A 45 2.03 -2.67 0.30
C ALA A 45 1.69 -3.52 1.53
N LYS A 46 2.71 -3.95 2.29
CA LYS A 46 2.54 -4.42 3.67
C LYS A 46 2.94 -3.30 4.61
N MET A 47 2.07 -2.99 5.56
CA MET A 47 2.23 -1.86 6.45
C MET A 47 1.95 -2.27 7.89
N THR A 48 2.80 -1.84 8.83
CA THR A 48 2.53 -2.05 10.26
C THR A 48 1.27 -1.31 10.70
N CYS A 49 0.68 -1.71 11.82
CA CYS A 49 -0.43 -0.97 12.46
C CYS A 49 -0.09 0.51 12.75
N LYS A 50 1.20 0.85 12.86
CA LYS A 50 1.69 2.23 13.09
C LYS A 50 1.87 3.04 11.79
N GLY A 51 1.60 2.46 10.62
CA GLY A 51 1.66 3.16 9.34
C GLY A 51 3.01 3.12 8.62
N PHE A 52 3.96 2.30 9.09
CA PHE A 52 5.24 2.10 8.39
C PHE A 52 5.09 1.04 7.32
N VAL A 53 5.42 1.37 6.08
CA VAL A 53 5.49 0.42 4.96
C VAL A 53 6.74 -0.44 5.14
N VAL A 54 6.52 -1.75 5.28
CA VAL A 54 7.57 -2.76 5.51
C VAL A 54 8.01 -3.36 4.19
N ASP A 55 7.06 -3.56 3.29
CA ASP A 55 7.25 -4.21 2.02
C ASP A 55 6.32 -3.56 1.00
N ASN A 56 6.78 -3.45 -0.24
CA ASN A 56 5.98 -2.91 -1.33
C ASN A 56 6.35 -3.66 -2.60
N VAL A 57 5.45 -4.55 -3.02
CA VAL A 57 5.68 -5.48 -4.12
C VAL A 57 4.80 -5.12 -5.31
N GLY A 58 5.36 -5.33 -6.51
CA GLY A 58 4.76 -5.00 -7.80
C GLY A 58 5.76 -4.27 -8.72
N PRO A 59 5.31 -3.79 -9.89
CA PRO A 59 3.94 -3.93 -10.39
C PRO A 59 3.61 -5.40 -10.75
N PHE A 60 2.33 -5.80 -10.60
CA PHE A 60 1.83 -7.15 -10.86
C PHE A 60 0.97 -7.22 -12.14
N ASP A 61 1.35 -6.46 -13.16
CA ASP A 61 0.65 -6.33 -14.44
C ASP A 61 0.20 -7.66 -15.07
#